data_AF-A0A954R5R5-F1
#
_entry.id   AF-A0A954R5R5-F1
#
_cell.length_a   1.000
_cell.length_b   1.000
_cell.length_c   1.000
_cell.angle_alpha   90.00
_cell.angle_beta   90.00
_cell.angle_gamma   90.00
#
_symmetry.space_group_name_H-M   'P 1'
#
loop_
_entity.id
_entity.type
_entity.pdbx_description
1 polymer ?
#
loop_
_entity_poly.entity_id
_entity_poly.type
_entity_poly.pdbx_seq_one_letter_code
_entity_poly.pdbx_strand_id
1 'polypeptide(L)'
;RDTVASLISTLENLGLNKQDVVQLKCFIMPMSDVAIANQEIAAAFQGHTTPPIVYVEWASSETIPIEIELIAAAGNTNQTETVSYSTPPGMKAAWRTCMASRESTSPAW
;
A
#
# COMPACT_ATOMS: atom_id res chain seq x y z
N ARG A 1 -9.45 3.95 -9.41
CA ARG A 1 -9.18 2.72 -10.18
C ARG A 1 -7.67 2.44 -10.21
N ASP A 2 -6.84 3.40 -10.60
CA ASP A 2 -5.40 3.14 -10.78
C ASP A 2 -4.58 3.01 -9.48
N THR A 3 -5.16 3.31 -8.31
CA THR A 3 -4.44 3.38 -7.03
C THR A 3 -3.83 2.04 -6.61
N VAL A 4 -4.60 0.94 -6.62
CA VAL A 4 -4.09 -0.37 -6.17
C VAL A 4 -3.04 -0.92 -7.14
N ALA A 5 -3.25 -0.74 -8.44
CA ALA A 5 -2.28 -1.14 -9.46
C ALA A 5 -0.95 -0.38 -9.32
N SER A 6 -1.01 0.93 -9.04
CA SER A 6 0.17 1.77 -8.77
C SER A 6 0.93 1.32 -7.52
N LEU A 7 0.23 0.91 -6.46
CA LEU A 7 0.84 0.36 -5.25
C LEU A 7 1.54 -0.98 -5.52
N ILE A 8 0.92 -1.86 -6.32
CA ILE A 8 1.54 -3.13 -6.73
C ILE A 8 2.80 -2.87 -7.56
N SER A 9 2.75 -1.94 -8.52
CA SER A 9 3.93 -1.59 -9.31
C SER A 9 5.05 -1.00 -8.44
N THR A 10 4.72 -0.21 -7.42
CA THR A 10 5.70 0.27 -6.42
C THR A 10 6.37 -0.89 -5.70
N LEU A 11 5.57 -1.87 -5.28
CA LEU A 11 6.02 -3.04 -4.56
C LEU A 11 6.93 -3.92 -5.43
N GLU A 12 6.61 -4.08 -6.71
CA GLU A 12 7.45 -4.76 -7.71
C GLU A 12 8.81 -4.05 -7.92
N ASN A 13 8.84 -2.72 -7.95
CA ASN A 13 10.09 -1.94 -8.02
C ASN A 13 10.98 -2.15 -6.78
N LEU A 14 10.41 -2.58 -5.65
CA LEU A 14 11.13 -2.93 -4.44
C LEU A 14 11.53 -4.41 -4.38
N GLY A 15 11.28 -5.17 -5.45
CA GLY A 15 11.60 -6.60 -5.53
C GLY A 15 10.65 -7.50 -4.76
N LEU A 16 9.47 -6.99 -4.39
CA LEU A 16 8.42 -7.73 -3.71
C LEU A 16 7.29 -8.07 -4.69
N ASN A 17 6.34 -8.91 -4.27
CA ASN A 17 5.15 -9.26 -5.05
C ASN A 17 3.86 -9.26 -4.21
N LYS A 18 2.71 -9.45 -4.85
CA LYS A 18 1.38 -9.41 -4.20
C LYS A 18 1.23 -10.35 -2.99
N GLN A 19 1.96 -11.45 -2.95
CA GLN A 19 1.90 -12.41 -1.82
C GLN A 19 2.63 -11.90 -0.58
N ASP A 20 3.50 -10.90 -0.74
CA ASP A 20 4.21 -10.27 0.37
C ASP A 20 3.33 -9.23 1.08
N VAL A 21 2.17 -8.89 0.51
CA VAL A 21 1.22 -7.94 1.11
C VAL A 21 0.52 -8.60 2.30
N VAL A 22 0.68 -8.01 3.48
CA VAL A 22 0.13 -8.53 4.74
C VAL A 22 -1.11 -7.77 5.21
N GLN A 23 -1.30 -6.53 4.78
CA GLN A 23 -2.46 -5.73 5.14
C GLN A 23 -2.71 -4.61 4.13
N LEU A 24 -4.00 -4.33 3.89
CA LEU A 24 -4.46 -3.10 3.27
C LEU A 24 -5.27 -2.29 4.28
N LYS A 25 -5.12 -0.97 4.24
CA LYS A 25 -5.95 -0.04 4.98
C LYS A 25 -6.54 0.98 4.03
N CYS A 26 -7.86 1.06 3.98
CA CYS A 26 -8.59 1.93 3.08
C CYS A 26 -9.27 3.03 3.88
N PHE A 27 -8.91 4.27 3.59
CA PHE A 27 -9.58 5.46 4.08
C PHE A 27 -10.63 5.86 3.04
N ILE A 28 -11.91 5.87 3.42
CA ILE A 28 -13.03 6.00 2.48
C ILE A 28 -13.97 7.11 2.95
N MET A 29 -14.47 7.90 1.99
CA MET A 29 -15.53 8.88 2.16
C MET A 29 -16.41 8.92 0.92
N PRO A 30 -17.73 8.66 1.03
CA PRO A 30 -18.46 8.15 2.18
C PRO A 30 -18.26 6.64 2.40
N MET A 31 -18.50 6.14 3.63
CA MET A 31 -18.36 4.71 3.94
C MET A 31 -19.29 3.78 3.12
N SER A 32 -20.30 4.32 2.43
CA SER A 32 -21.10 3.57 1.47
C SER A 32 -20.30 3.00 0.29
N ASP A 33 -19.11 3.54 0.02
CA ASP A 33 -18.30 3.19 -1.15
C ASP A 33 -17.36 2.00 -0.90
N VAL A 34 -17.44 1.36 0.27
CA VAL A 34 -16.66 0.15 0.63
C VAL A 34 -16.81 -0.98 -0.40
N ALA A 35 -17.99 -1.13 -1.00
CA ALA A 35 -18.22 -2.14 -2.03
C ALA A 35 -17.35 -1.91 -3.28
N ILE A 36 -17.12 -0.65 -3.64
CA ILE A 36 -16.29 -0.26 -4.78
C ILE A 36 -14.82 -0.60 -4.48
N ALA A 37 -14.34 -0.24 -3.28
CA ALA A 37 -12.99 -0.58 -2.85
C ALA A 37 -12.75 -2.10 -2.83
N ASN A 38 -13.71 -2.87 -2.32
CA ASN A 38 -13.65 -4.34 -2.33
C ASN A 38 -13.49 -4.92 -3.74
N GLN A 39 -14.29 -4.45 -4.70
CA GLN A 39 -14.25 -4.95 -6.07
C GLN A 39 -12.89 -4.68 -6.73
N GLU A 40 -12.36 -3.47 -6.56
CA GLU A 40 -11.08 -3.08 -7.16
C GLU A 40 -9.90 -3.84 -6.51
N ILE A 41 -9.94 -4.04 -5.19
CA ILE A 41 -8.92 -4.85 -4.49
C ILE A 41 -9.02 -6.32 -4.93
N ALA A 42 -10.21 -6.90 -4.98
CA ALA A 42 -10.39 -8.30 -5.42
C ALA A 42 -9.88 -8.50 -6.85
N ALA A 43 -10.15 -7.56 -7.76
CA ALA A 43 -9.62 -7.59 -9.11
C ALA A 43 -8.08 -7.49 -9.14
N ALA A 44 -7.51 -6.58 -8.34
CA ALA A 44 -6.06 -6.39 -8.27
C ALA A 44 -5.32 -7.62 -7.70
N PHE A 45 -5.96 -8.37 -6.79
CA PHE A 45 -5.42 -9.58 -6.18
C PHE A 45 -5.94 -10.88 -6.82
N GLN A 46 -6.60 -10.82 -7.97
CA GLN A 46 -7.11 -12.02 -8.65
C GLN A 46 -5.99 -13.06 -8.87
N GLY A 47 -6.25 -14.31 -8.47
CA GLY A 47 -5.27 -15.40 -8.51
C GLY A 47 -4.33 -15.47 -7.31
N HIS A 48 -4.46 -14.54 -6.35
CA HIS A 48 -3.73 -14.52 -5.08
C HIS A 48 -4.70 -14.45 -3.90
N THR A 49 -4.22 -14.80 -2.71
CA THR A 49 -4.97 -14.57 -1.48
C THR A 49 -5.15 -13.06 -1.26
N THR A 50 -6.39 -12.61 -1.09
CA THR A 50 -6.65 -11.22 -0.71
C THR A 50 -6.17 -10.99 0.72
N PRO A 51 -5.33 -9.98 0.98
CA PRO A 51 -4.85 -9.68 2.33
C PRO A 51 -6.00 -9.18 3.23
N PRO A 52 -5.85 -9.23 4.56
CA PRO A 52 -6.76 -8.53 5.47
C PRO A 52 -6.90 -7.04 5.11
N ILE A 53 -8.14 -6.54 5.12
CA ILE A 53 -8.47 -5.16 4.77
C ILE A 53 -9.13 -4.47 5.96
N VAL A 54 -8.61 -3.31 6.34
CA VAL A 54 -9.20 -2.41 7.34
C VAL A 54 -9.85 -1.23 6.62
N TYR A 55 -11.13 -1.00 6.87
CA TYR A 55 -11.84 0.18 6.35
C TYR A 55 -11.99 1.23 7.45
N VAL A 56 -11.67 2.47 7.11
CA VAL A 56 -11.80 3.62 8.00
C VAL A 56 -12.58 4.70 7.26
N GLU A 57 -13.68 5.16 7.84
CA GLU A 57 -14.32 6.38 7.36
C GLU A 57 -13.47 7.58 7.78
N TRP A 58 -13.11 8.41 6.81
CA TRP A 58 -12.22 9.55 7.01
C TRP A 58 -12.81 10.79 6.34
N ALA A 59 -12.70 11.96 6.96
CA ALA A 59 -13.11 13.23 6.35
C ALA A 59 -12.06 13.69 5.32
N SER A 60 -12.20 13.22 4.08
CA SER A 60 -11.34 13.59 2.95
C SER A 60 -11.92 14.77 2.17
N SER A 61 -11.18 15.28 1.18
CA SER A 61 -11.77 16.15 0.16
C SER A 61 -12.60 15.34 -0.82
N GLU A 62 -13.68 15.92 -1.35
CA GLU A 62 -14.54 15.28 -2.38
C GLU A 62 -13.75 14.81 -3.61
N THR A 63 -12.59 15.41 -3.86
CA THR A 63 -11.68 15.07 -4.96
C THR A 63 -10.85 13.80 -4.72
N ILE A 64 -10.72 13.33 -3.48
CA ILE A 64 -9.95 12.13 -3.12
C ILE A 64 -10.77 11.29 -2.12
N PRO A 65 -11.87 10.69 -2.59
CA PRO A 65 -12.79 9.96 -1.70
C PRO A 65 -12.19 8.67 -1.13
N ILE A 66 -11.13 8.13 -1.76
CA ILE A 66 -10.51 6.87 -1.37
C ILE A 66 -8.99 6.99 -1.38
N GLU A 67 -8.36 6.67 -0.25
CA GLU A 67 -6.92 6.51 -0.08
C GLU A 67 -6.62 5.10 0.44
N ILE A 68 -5.52 4.50 -0.02
CA ILE A 68 -5.14 3.13 0.32
C ILE A 68 -3.69 3.12 0.77
N GLU A 69 -3.47 2.58 1.97
CA GLU A 69 -2.18 2.24 2.53
C GLU A 69 -1.96 0.73 2.40
N LEU A 70 -0.78 0.33 1.94
CA LEU A 70 -0.39 -1.06 1.73
C LEU A 70 0.81 -1.38 2.62
N ILE A 71 0.70 -2.47 3.38
CA ILE A 71 1.78 -2.99 4.21
C ILE A 71 2.23 -4.33 3.62
N ALA A 72 3.53 -4.46 3.37
CA ALA A 72 4.14 -5.69 2.88
C ALA A 72 5.28 -6.15 3.79
N ALA A 73 5.39 -7.46 3.98
CA ALA A 73 6.51 -8.08 4.65
C ALA A 73 7.69 -8.19 3.69
N ALA A 74 8.85 -7.68 4.09
CA ALA A 74 10.08 -7.81 3.35
C ALA A 74 11.12 -8.52 4.22
N GLY A 75 11.95 -9.39 3.62
CA GLY A 75 13.04 -10.05 4.36
C GLY A 75 14.08 -9.07 4.89
N ASN A 76 14.98 -9.53 5.76
CA ASN A 76 16.08 -8.71 6.26
C ASN A 76 16.96 -8.17 5.13
N THR A 77 17.34 -6.90 5.24
CA THR A 77 18.37 -6.29 4.40
C THR A 77 19.58 -5.92 5.24
N ASN A 78 20.71 -5.74 4.57
CA ASN A 78 21.91 -5.15 5.17
C ASN A 78 21.79 -3.62 5.34
N GLN A 79 20.57 -3.07 5.45
CA GLN A 79 20.37 -1.65 5.67
C GLN A 79 20.70 -1.29 7.12
N THR A 80 21.48 -0.23 7.30
CA THR A 80 21.84 0.32 8.60
C THR A 80 20.79 1.30 9.14
N GLU A 81 19.99 1.88 8.25
CA GLU A 81 18.89 2.78 8.61
C GLU A 81 17.67 2.00 9.07
N THR A 82 17.04 2.44 10.15
CA THR A 82 15.79 1.86 10.66
C THR A 82 14.62 2.12 9.72
N VAL A 83 14.58 3.30 9.08
CA VAL A 83 13.55 3.69 8.12
C VAL A 83 14.19 4.31 6.87
N SER A 84 13.82 3.81 5.70
CA SER A 84 14.22 4.42 4.42
C SER A 84 13.01 4.80 3.58
N TYR A 85 13.12 5.94 2.88
CA TYR A 85 12.09 6.44 1.97
C TYR A 85 12.59 6.31 0.53
N SER A 86 11.74 5.81 -0.36
CA SER A 86 12.04 5.74 -1.79
C SER A 86 10.87 6.23 -2.63
N THR A 87 11.20 6.85 -3.77
CA THR A 87 10.22 7.20 -4.81
C THR A 87 10.50 6.31 -6.01
N PRO A 88 9.56 5.44 -6.40
CA PRO A 88 9.75 4.56 -7.55
C PRO A 88 9.95 5.35 -8.86
N PRO A 89 10.69 4.78 -9.83
CA PRO A 89 10.83 5.38 -11.16
C PRO A 89 9.47 5.71 -11.79
N GLY A 90 9.32 6.90 -12.35
CA GLY A 90 8.08 7.34 -12.99
C GLY A 90 7.01 7.87 -12.02
N MET A 91 7.24 7.84 -10.70
CA MET A 91 6.36 8.47 -9.72
C MET A 91 6.86 9.87 -9.32
N LYS A 92 5.92 10.79 -9.11
CA LYS A 92 6.23 12.11 -8.54
C LYS A 92 6.32 11.97 -7.03
N ALA A 93 7.46 12.36 -6.45
CA ALA A 93 7.60 12.54 -5.01
C ALA A 93 6.70 13.71 -4.58
N ALA A 94 5.56 13.39 -4.01
CA ALA A 94 4.74 14.33 -3.26
C ALA A 94 4.46 13.66 -1.92
N TRP A 95 4.26 14.44 -0.86
CA TRP A 95 3.73 13.88 0.40
C TRP A 95 2.42 13.10 0.19
N ARG A 96 1.76 13.36 -0.94
CA ARG A 96 0.50 12.78 -1.42
C ARG A 96 0.66 11.51 -2.29
N THR A 97 1.87 11.09 -2.64
CA THR A 97 2.10 9.98 -3.60
C THR A 97 3.19 9.02 -3.13
N CYS A 98 2.85 7.73 -3.10
CA CYS A 98 3.71 6.54 -2.89
C CYS A 98 5.11 6.83 -2.35
N MET A 99 5.19 7.11 -1.06
CA MET A 99 6.41 6.92 -0.30
C MET A 99 6.38 5.50 0.25
N ALA A 100 7.27 4.65 -0.24
CA ALA A 100 7.51 3.38 0.40
C ALA A 100 8.45 3.63 1.59
N SER A 101 7.94 3.42 2.80
CA SER A 101 8.77 3.32 4.00
C SER A 101 9.08 1.84 4.24
N ARG A 102 10.37 1.51 4.27
CA ARG A 102 10.82 0.19 4.73
C ARG A 102 11.34 0.33 6.15
N GLU A 103 10.84 -0.51 7.04
CA GLU A 103 11.35 -0.62 8.40
C GLU A 103 12.26 -1.85 8.52
N SER A 104 13.44 -1.68 9.11
CA SER A 104 14.37 -2.76 9.41
C SER A 104 14.40 -3.02 10.91
N THR A 105 13.98 -4.21 11.33
CA THR A 105 14.16 -4.65 12.72
C THR A 105 15.57 -5.21 12.87
N SER A 106 16.45 -4.48 13.56
CA SER A 106 17.72 -5.04 14.03
C SER A 106 17.41 -6.22 14.97
N PRO A 107 18.08 -7.38 14.85
CA PRO A 107 17.87 -8.46 15.80
C PRO A 107 18.23 -7.96 17.19
N ALA A 108 17.24 -7.94 18.08
CA ALA A 108 17.43 -7.66 19.49
C ALA A 108 18.11 -8.86 20.14
N TRP A 109 19.45 -8.79 20.20
CA TRP A 109 20.38 -9.59 21.03
C TRP A 109 20.50 -11.09 20.70
#